data_AF-A0A179EYX6-F1
#
_entry.id   AF-A0A179EYX6-F1
#
_cell.length_a   1.000
_cell.length_b   1.000
_cell.length_c   1.000
_cell.angle_alpha   90.00
_cell.angle_beta   90.00
_cell.angle_gamma   90.00
#
_symmetry.space_group_name_H-M   'P 1'
#
loop_
_entity.id
_entity.type
_entity.pdbx_description
1 polymer ?
#
loop_
_entity_poly.entity_id
_entity_poly.type
_entity_poly.pdbx_seq_one_letter_code
_entity_poly.pdbx_strand_id
1 'polypeptide(L)'
;MVPPFHYHIDQAEAFRIVQGEGHIFRNSTDKPWVTLSANDPHGLKTAVIPKLEYHTIHNASTTEPMIMDVHLSPEDYVSEERFFRNFFGYLDDCKRAGQEPSLFQLMVFLKASDTPLGLGNSAGWLGHLWSRVFYETTSWWGYWVLGYQPSYQEYYTDNTSKGK
;
A
#
# COMPACT_ATOMS: atom_id res chain seq x y z
N MET A 1 4.14 3.00 -9.96
CA MET A 1 2.80 3.33 -9.42
C MET A 1 3.01 3.94 -8.04
N VAL A 2 2.18 4.91 -7.64
CA VAL A 2 2.27 5.57 -6.32
C VAL A 2 1.24 4.90 -5.38
N PRO A 3 1.63 4.43 -4.19
CA PRO A 3 0.67 3.91 -3.22
C PRO A 3 -0.34 5.00 -2.85
N PRO A 4 -1.64 4.67 -2.71
CA PRO A 4 -2.60 5.65 -2.22
C PRO A 4 -2.22 6.11 -0.81
N PHE A 5 -2.80 7.20 -0.33
CA PHE A 5 -2.62 7.59 1.06
C PHE A 5 -3.28 6.55 1.99
N HIS A 6 -2.52 5.95 2.90
CA HIS A 6 -2.96 4.81 3.71
C HIS A 6 -2.22 4.73 5.05
N TYR A 7 -2.59 3.78 5.90
CA TYR A 7 -1.79 3.40 7.08
C TYR A 7 -1.84 1.88 7.27
N HIS A 8 -0.87 1.37 8.01
CA HIS A 8 -0.86 -0.03 8.46
C HIS A 8 -1.38 -0.14 9.89
N ILE A 9 -2.19 -1.16 10.14
CA ILE A 9 -2.85 -1.34 11.45
C ILE A 9 -1.85 -1.86 12.47
N ASP A 10 -1.12 -2.91 12.09
CA ASP A 10 -0.24 -3.66 12.97
C ASP A 10 1.23 -3.55 12.61
N GLN A 11 1.54 -3.14 11.38
CA GLN A 11 2.91 -3.06 10.86
C GLN A 11 3.44 -1.63 10.87
N ALA A 12 4.72 -1.46 11.19
CA ALA A 12 5.51 -0.29 10.82
C ALA A 12 6.17 -0.54 9.45
N GLU A 13 6.37 0.52 8.67
CA GLU A 13 6.98 0.43 7.34
C GLU A 13 8.30 1.22 7.31
N ALA A 14 9.38 0.54 6.96
CA ALA A 14 10.71 1.10 6.82
C ALA A 14 11.08 1.23 5.34
N PHE A 15 11.62 2.39 4.99
CA PHE A 15 12.01 2.74 3.64
C PHE A 15 13.51 2.94 3.56
N ARG A 16 14.12 2.46 2.48
CA ARG A 16 15.50 2.76 2.12
C ARG A 16 15.58 3.17 0.65
N ILE A 17 16.02 4.39 0.38
CA ILE A 17 16.26 4.83 -1.00
C ILE A 17 17.50 4.11 -1.56
N VAL A 18 17.38 3.57 -2.77
CA VAL A 18 18.45 2.87 -3.49
C VAL A 18 18.92 3.70 -4.68
N GLN A 19 17.99 4.36 -5.36
CA GLN A 19 18.25 5.20 -6.52
C GLN A 19 17.30 6.40 -6.55
N GLY A 20 17.80 7.55 -6.97
CA GLY A 20 17.00 8.77 -7.12
C GLY A 20 16.64 9.41 -5.79
N GLU A 21 15.49 10.10 -5.79
CA GLU A 21 14.99 10.84 -4.63
C GLU A 21 13.50 10.57 -4.41
N GLY A 22 13.11 10.37 -3.15
CA GLY A 22 11.74 10.05 -2.77
C GLY A 22 11.20 10.97 -1.70
N HIS A 23 10.01 11.49 -1.91
CA HIS A 23 9.24 12.23 -0.91
C HIS A 23 8.35 11.27 -0.13
N ILE A 24 8.52 11.25 1.19
CA ILE A 24 7.64 10.51 2.09
C ILE A 24 6.73 11.53 2.77
N PHE A 25 5.44 11.33 2.63
CA PHE A 25 4.39 12.12 3.26
C PHE A 25 3.90 11.38 4.50
N ARG A 26 3.66 12.12 5.60
CA ARG A 26 3.16 11.55 6.86
C ARG A 26 2.05 12.43 7.41
N ASN A 27 0.88 11.85 7.67
CA ASN A 27 -0.35 12.48 8.16
C ASN A 27 -0.94 13.63 7.31
N SER A 28 -0.25 14.07 6.27
CA SER A 28 -0.74 15.04 5.29
C SER A 28 0.03 14.84 3.98
N THR A 29 -0.62 15.11 2.86
CA THR A 29 -0.03 15.14 1.52
C THR A 29 0.38 16.55 1.07
N ASP A 30 0.22 17.57 1.90
CA ASP A 30 0.47 18.97 1.54
C ASP A 30 1.97 19.26 1.35
N LYS A 31 2.81 18.62 2.19
CA LYS A 31 4.27 18.73 2.12
C LYS A 31 4.92 17.42 2.54
N PRO A 32 6.07 17.07 1.94
CA PRO A 32 6.83 15.90 2.38
C PRO A 32 7.23 16.08 3.85
N TRP A 33 7.07 15.01 4.63
CA TRP A 33 7.61 14.92 5.98
C TRP A 33 9.13 14.75 5.93
N VAL A 34 9.62 13.94 4.99
CA VAL A 34 11.04 13.75 4.73
C VAL A 34 11.29 13.50 3.24
N THR A 35 12.46 13.89 2.77
CA THR A 35 12.98 13.54 1.44
C THR A 35 14.17 12.62 1.63
N LEU A 36 14.13 11.45 1.00
CA LEU A 36 15.26 10.53 0.96
C LEU A 36 16.00 10.71 -0.36
N SER A 37 17.34 10.78 -0.32
CA SER A 37 18.18 10.92 -1.52
C SER A 37 19.28 9.88 -1.52
N ALA A 38 19.38 9.11 -2.60
CA ALA A 38 20.49 8.17 -2.81
C ALA A 38 21.79 8.90 -3.20
N ASN A 39 21.67 10.08 -3.82
CA ASN A 39 22.77 10.81 -4.45
C ASN A 39 23.38 11.88 -3.55
N ASP A 40 22.65 12.37 -2.54
CA ASP A 40 23.17 13.31 -1.55
C ASP A 40 23.98 12.57 -0.47
N PRO A 41 25.32 12.81 -0.35
CA PRO A 41 26.14 12.20 0.69
C PRO A 41 25.74 12.58 2.12
N HIS A 42 25.05 13.71 2.28
CA HIS A 42 24.56 14.23 3.56
C HIS A 42 23.04 14.06 3.74
N GLY A 43 22.36 13.54 2.72
CA GLY A 43 20.93 13.31 2.72
C GLY A 43 20.52 12.11 3.58
N LEU A 44 19.27 12.12 4.02
CA LEU A 44 18.67 10.96 4.67
C LEU A 44 18.49 9.84 3.64
N LYS A 45 18.87 8.61 4.01
CA LYS A 45 18.73 7.43 3.15
C LYS A 45 17.61 6.50 3.58
N THR A 46 17.16 6.63 4.81
CA THR A 46 16.12 5.78 5.39
C THR A 46 15.12 6.59 6.18
N ALA A 47 13.91 6.04 6.29
CA ALA A 47 12.85 6.55 7.14
C ALA A 47 11.98 5.39 7.63
N VAL A 48 11.29 5.59 8.75
CA VAL A 48 10.34 4.61 9.28
C VAL A 48 9.03 5.32 9.58
N ILE A 49 7.93 4.75 9.09
CA ILE A 49 6.57 5.15 9.43
C ILE A 49 6.04 4.16 10.48
N PRO A 50 5.74 4.62 11.71
CA PRO A 50 5.10 3.78 12.70
C PRO A 50 3.72 3.27 12.24
N LYS A 51 3.24 2.18 12.85
CA LYS A 51 1.85 1.75 12.68
C LYS A 51 0.87 2.88 13.03
N LEU A 52 -0.31 2.85 12.41
CA LEU A 52 -1.38 3.84 12.57
C LEU A 52 -1.01 5.27 12.14
N GLU A 53 0.09 5.46 11.42
CA GLU A 53 0.45 6.75 10.86
C GLU A 53 0.11 6.75 9.38
N TYR A 54 -0.63 7.76 8.93
CA TYR A 54 -0.95 7.84 7.51
C TYR A 54 0.28 8.24 6.70
N HIS A 55 0.44 7.68 5.51
CA HIS A 55 1.55 7.98 4.64
C HIS A 55 1.28 7.66 3.17
N THR A 56 2.12 8.22 2.31
CA THR A 56 2.30 7.84 0.91
C THR A 56 3.72 8.23 0.48
N ILE A 57 4.17 7.70 -0.65
CA ILE A 57 5.51 7.93 -1.20
C ILE A 57 5.44 8.40 -2.65
N HIS A 58 6.09 9.51 -2.96
CA HIS A 58 6.14 10.04 -4.32
C HIS A 58 7.58 10.10 -4.80
N ASN A 59 7.79 9.85 -6.09
CA ASN A 59 9.06 10.19 -6.74
C ASN A 59 9.23 11.71 -6.70
N ALA A 60 10.36 12.19 -6.19
CA ALA A 60 10.66 13.62 -6.16
C ALA A 60 11.02 14.17 -7.56
N SER A 61 11.40 13.29 -8.49
CA SER A 61 11.71 13.66 -9.87
C SER A 61 10.59 13.26 -10.83
N THR A 62 10.43 14.06 -11.89
CA THR A 62 9.57 13.75 -13.03
C THR A 62 10.33 13.08 -14.18
N THR A 63 11.66 13.08 -14.13
CA THR A 63 12.54 12.58 -15.21
C THR A 63 13.38 11.39 -14.78
N GLU A 64 13.78 11.33 -13.51
CA GLU A 64 14.64 10.28 -12.97
C GLU A 64 13.83 9.21 -12.24
N PRO A 65 14.18 7.93 -12.38
CA PRO A 65 13.53 6.87 -11.63
C PRO A 65 13.90 6.92 -10.14
N MET A 66 12.94 6.54 -9.30
CA MET A 66 13.13 6.30 -7.88
C MET A 66 13.04 4.79 -7.62
N ILE A 67 14.07 4.22 -6.99
CA ILE A 67 14.04 2.85 -6.47
C ILE A 67 14.18 2.92 -4.96
N MET A 68 13.22 2.29 -4.27
CA MET A 68 13.13 2.27 -2.82
C MET A 68 12.86 0.85 -2.37
N ASP A 69 13.66 0.39 -1.42
CA ASP A 69 13.39 -0.85 -0.70
C ASP A 69 12.43 -0.55 0.44
N VAL A 70 11.42 -1.42 0.56
CA VAL A 70 10.35 -1.32 1.55
C VAL A 70 10.37 -2.56 2.42
N HIS A 71 10.20 -2.36 3.72
CA HIS A 71 10.20 -3.43 4.71
C HIS A 71 9.12 -3.21 5.76
N LEU A 72 8.27 -4.22 5.98
CA LEU A 72 7.19 -4.18 6.97
C LEU A 72 7.60 -4.96 8.23
N SER A 73 7.23 -4.44 9.40
CA SER A 73 7.54 -5.06 10.70
C SER A 73 6.31 -5.05 11.62
N PRO A 74 5.86 -6.21 12.15
CA PRO A 74 6.44 -7.55 11.95
C PRO A 74 6.31 -8.04 10.51
N GLU A 75 7.26 -8.87 10.09
CA GLU A 75 7.32 -9.42 8.73
C GLU A 75 6.29 -10.53 8.56
N ASP A 76 5.54 -10.50 7.44
CA ASP A 76 4.73 -11.62 6.97
C ASP A 76 4.88 -11.78 5.45
N TYR A 77 6.04 -12.27 5.03
CA TYR A 77 6.39 -12.41 3.60
C TYR A 77 5.34 -13.13 2.77
N VAL A 78 4.68 -14.16 3.34
CA VAL A 78 3.68 -14.94 2.61
C VAL A 78 2.43 -14.11 2.37
N SER A 79 1.93 -13.43 3.40
CA SER A 79 0.77 -12.57 3.25
C SER A 79 1.07 -11.34 2.37
N GLU A 80 2.25 -10.75 2.53
CA GLU A 80 2.73 -9.61 1.74
C GLU A 80 2.89 -9.96 0.25
N GLU A 81 3.55 -11.08 -0.08
CA GLU A 81 3.70 -11.52 -1.47
C GLU A 81 2.33 -11.79 -2.10
N ARG A 82 1.44 -12.49 -1.37
CA ARG A 82 0.08 -12.76 -1.83
C ARG A 82 -0.68 -11.45 -2.08
N PHE A 83 -0.60 -10.49 -1.17
CA PHE A 83 -1.23 -9.19 -1.34
C PHE A 83 -0.70 -8.48 -2.58
N PHE A 84 0.62 -8.28 -2.70
CA PHE A 84 1.20 -7.51 -3.79
C PHE A 84 0.94 -8.15 -5.16
N ARG A 85 1.03 -9.48 -5.27
CA ARG A 85 0.75 -10.19 -6.52
C ARG A 85 -0.69 -10.03 -6.95
N ASN A 86 -1.63 -10.17 -6.02
CA ASN A 86 -3.06 -10.00 -6.30
C ASN A 86 -3.41 -8.55 -6.62
N PHE A 87 -2.95 -7.61 -5.79
CA PHE A 87 -3.28 -6.20 -5.93
C PHE A 87 -2.75 -5.61 -7.23
N PHE A 88 -1.45 -5.77 -7.50
CA PHE A 88 -0.85 -5.22 -8.71
C PHE A 88 -1.20 -6.04 -9.96
N GLY A 89 -1.33 -7.37 -9.84
CA GLY A 89 -1.81 -8.21 -10.94
C GLY A 89 -3.20 -7.77 -11.43
N TYR A 90 -4.15 -7.60 -10.50
CA TYR A 90 -5.48 -7.10 -10.82
C TYR A 90 -5.47 -5.69 -11.44
N LEU A 91 -4.65 -4.77 -10.91
CA LEU A 91 -4.53 -3.41 -11.47
C LEU A 91 -3.97 -3.44 -12.91
N ASP A 92 -2.96 -4.27 -13.16
CA ASP A 92 -2.40 -4.45 -14.49
C ASP A 92 -3.41 -5.08 -15.45
N ASP A 93 -4.21 -6.04 -14.99
CA ASP A 93 -5.27 -6.68 -15.78
C ASP A 93 -6.36 -5.66 -16.15
N CYS A 94 -6.83 -4.86 -15.20
CA CYS A 94 -7.78 -3.76 -15.44
C CYS A 94 -7.21 -2.77 -16.48
N LYS A 95 -5.94 -2.38 -16.32
CA LYS A 95 -5.26 -1.49 -17.26
C LYS A 95 -5.17 -2.07 -18.66
N ARG A 96 -4.80 -3.36 -18.81
CA ARG A 96 -4.72 -4.04 -20.12
C ARG A 96 -6.10 -4.17 -20.77
N ALA A 97 -7.15 -4.36 -19.97
CA ALA A 97 -8.52 -4.43 -20.44
C ALA A 97 -9.17 -3.06 -20.72
N GLY A 98 -8.50 -1.95 -20.39
CA GLY A 98 -9.06 -0.61 -20.50
C GLY A 98 -10.23 -0.37 -19.54
N GLN A 99 -10.24 -1.05 -18.39
CA GLN A 99 -11.29 -0.96 -17.37
C GLN A 99 -10.77 -0.27 -16.11
N GLU A 100 -11.67 0.44 -15.43
CA GLU A 100 -11.37 0.97 -14.11
C GLU A 100 -11.41 -0.15 -13.07
N PRO A 101 -10.43 -0.21 -12.15
CA PRO A 101 -10.47 -1.17 -11.06
C PRO A 101 -11.69 -0.95 -10.17
N SER A 102 -12.44 -2.02 -9.89
CA SER A 102 -13.51 -2.01 -8.88
C SER A 102 -12.99 -1.59 -7.50
N LEU A 103 -13.53 -0.50 -6.96
CA LEU A 103 -13.25 -0.03 -5.60
C LEU A 103 -13.46 -1.14 -4.56
N PHE A 104 -14.52 -1.93 -4.69
CA PHE A 104 -14.84 -3.02 -3.76
C PHE A 104 -13.76 -4.11 -3.76
N GLN A 105 -13.25 -4.50 -4.94
CA GLN A 105 -12.16 -5.47 -5.01
C GLN A 105 -10.86 -4.92 -4.41
N LEU A 106 -10.54 -3.64 -4.67
CA LEU A 106 -9.38 -3.00 -4.05
C LEU A 106 -9.50 -2.98 -2.51
N MET A 107 -10.68 -2.69 -1.97
CA MET A 107 -10.89 -2.72 -0.52
C MET A 107 -10.79 -4.13 0.05
N VAL A 108 -11.22 -5.16 -0.67
CA VAL A 108 -11.04 -6.57 -0.26
C VAL A 108 -9.56 -6.95 -0.20
N PHE A 109 -8.74 -6.50 -1.14
CA PHE A 109 -7.29 -6.73 -1.08
C PHE A 109 -6.62 -5.99 0.07
N LEU A 110 -6.91 -4.69 0.23
CA LEU A 110 -6.40 -3.91 1.36
C LEU A 110 -6.84 -4.50 2.70
N LYS A 111 -8.04 -5.11 2.74
CA LYS A 111 -8.55 -5.83 3.91
C LYS A 111 -7.70 -7.03 4.29
N ALA A 112 -7.13 -7.72 3.30
CA ALA A 112 -6.27 -8.87 3.51
C ALA A 112 -4.85 -8.51 4.00
N SER A 113 -4.42 -7.26 3.82
CA SER A 113 -3.11 -6.75 4.22
C SER A 113 -3.18 -5.74 5.37
N ASP A 114 -4.34 -5.58 6.00
CA ASP A 114 -4.52 -4.65 7.12
C ASP A 114 -4.05 -3.22 6.82
N THR A 115 -4.41 -2.73 5.62
CA THR A 115 -3.92 -1.47 5.04
C THR A 115 -5.06 -0.50 4.67
N PRO A 116 -5.75 0.15 5.63
CA PRO A 116 -6.85 1.05 5.31
C PRO A 116 -6.40 2.32 4.57
N LEU A 117 -7.24 2.80 3.64
CA LEU A 117 -7.02 4.07 2.97
C LEU A 117 -7.29 5.25 3.91
N GLY A 118 -6.48 6.30 3.77
CA GLY A 118 -6.75 7.60 4.36
C GLY A 118 -7.80 8.37 3.55
N LEU A 119 -8.92 8.69 4.21
CA LEU A 119 -9.97 9.49 3.62
C LEU A 119 -9.79 10.97 3.96
N GLY A 120 -9.42 11.77 2.96
CA GLY A 120 -9.25 13.22 3.09
C GLY A 120 -8.08 13.64 3.99
N ASN A 121 -8.02 14.94 4.34
CA ASN A 121 -6.93 15.53 5.13
C ASN A 121 -7.13 15.38 6.65
N SER A 122 -7.98 14.47 7.11
CA SER A 122 -8.24 14.31 8.55
C SER A 122 -7.17 13.45 9.20
N ALA A 123 -6.02 14.04 9.52
CA ALA A 123 -5.10 13.46 10.49
C ALA A 123 -5.80 13.31 11.86
N GLY A 124 -5.47 12.25 12.60
CA GLY A 124 -5.97 12.01 13.95
C GLY A 124 -7.13 11.02 14.07
N TRP A 125 -7.70 10.91 15.27
CA TRP A 125 -8.60 9.82 15.65
C TRP A 125 -9.88 9.73 14.81
N LEU A 126 -10.49 10.88 14.45
CA LEU A 126 -11.66 10.92 13.58
C LEU A 126 -11.34 10.40 12.19
N GLY A 127 -10.17 10.74 11.66
CA GLY A 127 -9.71 10.21 10.38
C GLY A 127 -9.61 8.70 10.41
N HIS A 128 -8.95 8.13 11.43
CA HIS A 128 -8.89 6.68 11.60
C HIS A 128 -10.27 6.04 11.69
N LEU A 129 -11.20 6.66 12.43
CA LEU A 129 -12.56 6.15 12.53
C LEU A 129 -13.25 6.10 11.16
N TRP A 130 -13.20 7.19 10.38
CA TRP A 130 -13.81 7.23 9.05
C TRP A 130 -13.17 6.27 8.07
N SER A 131 -11.84 6.25 8.02
CA SER A 131 -11.06 5.32 7.22
C SER A 131 -11.41 3.87 7.56
N ARG A 132 -11.53 3.53 8.86
CA ARG A 132 -11.96 2.20 9.31
C ARG A 132 -13.37 1.86 8.89
N VAL A 133 -14.35 2.73 9.14
CA VAL A 133 -15.74 2.46 8.79
C VAL A 133 -15.87 2.22 7.29
N PHE A 134 -15.27 3.07 6.46
CA PHE A 134 -15.29 2.90 5.01
C PHE A 134 -14.60 1.62 4.55
N TYR A 135 -13.41 1.34 5.08
CA TYR A 135 -12.64 0.13 4.81
C TYR A 135 -13.41 -1.15 5.15
N GLU A 136 -13.97 -1.24 6.36
CA GLU A 136 -14.73 -2.41 6.81
C GLU A 136 -16.02 -2.59 6.00
N THR A 137 -16.78 -1.52 5.80
CA THR A 137 -18.07 -1.60 5.08
C THR A 137 -17.88 -1.96 3.61
N THR A 138 -16.94 -1.30 2.93
CA THR A 138 -16.73 -1.52 1.50
C THR A 138 -16.11 -2.89 1.22
N SER A 139 -15.14 -3.33 2.03
CA SER A 139 -14.59 -4.69 1.90
C SER A 139 -15.64 -5.77 2.20
N TRP A 140 -16.49 -5.55 3.21
CA TRP A 140 -17.59 -6.47 3.52
C TRP A 140 -18.57 -6.62 2.35
N TRP A 141 -18.98 -5.51 1.73
CA TRP A 141 -19.82 -5.55 0.53
C TRP A 141 -19.13 -6.26 -0.63
N GLY A 142 -17.85 -5.96 -0.86
CA GLY A 142 -17.06 -6.60 -1.91
C GLY A 142 -17.02 -8.12 -1.75
N TYR A 143 -16.73 -8.59 -0.54
CA TYR A 143 -16.60 -10.02 -0.27
C TYR A 143 -17.95 -10.74 -0.24
N TRP A 144 -18.89 -10.28 0.59
CA TRP A 144 -20.13 -11.02 0.87
C TRP A 144 -21.25 -10.79 -0.14
N VAL A 145 -21.31 -9.62 -0.77
CA VAL A 145 -22.39 -9.28 -1.69
C VAL A 145 -21.95 -9.44 -3.14
N LEU A 146 -20.75 -8.97 -3.47
CA LEU A 146 -20.24 -9.00 -4.85
C LEU A 146 -19.38 -10.24 -5.16
N GLY A 147 -18.97 -11.00 -4.14
CA GLY A 147 -18.23 -12.27 -4.31
C GLY A 147 -16.73 -12.09 -4.60
N TYR A 148 -16.19 -10.89 -4.46
CA TYR A 148 -14.76 -10.61 -4.62
C TYR A 148 -13.92 -11.38 -3.59
N GLN A 149 -12.74 -11.82 -4.00
CA GLN A 149 -11.84 -12.62 -3.17
C GLN A 149 -10.58 -11.84 -2.75
N PRO A 150 -10.02 -12.14 -1.56
CA PRO A 150 -8.76 -11.54 -1.10
C PRO A 150 -7.54 -12.07 -1.86
N SER A 151 -7.69 -13.21 -2.54
CA SER A 151 -6.65 -13.80 -3.39
C SER A 151 -7.28 -14.63 -4.49
N TYR A 152 -6.67 -14.60 -5.67
CA TYR A 152 -7.03 -15.39 -6.84
C TYR A 152 -5.82 -16.23 -7.28
N GLN A 153 -6.09 -17.42 -7.80
CA GLN A 153 -5.05 -18.41 -8.12
C GLN A 153 -4.16 -17.97 -9.29
N GLU A 154 -4.71 -17.20 -10.23
CA GLU A 154 -3.95 -16.63 -11.35
C GLU A 154 -2.81 -15.72 -10.90
N TYR A 155 -2.95 -15.07 -9.73
CA TYR A 155 -1.93 -14.18 -9.19
C TYR A 155 -1.03 -14.86 -8.16
N TYR A 156 -1.60 -15.75 -7.35
CA TYR A 156 -0.89 -16.43 -6.28
C TYR A 156 -1.40 -17.86 -6.07
N THR A 157 -0.53 -18.83 -6.32
CA THR A 157 -0.77 -20.24 -5.98
C THR A 157 0.02 -20.61 -4.74
N ASP A 158 -0.66 -21.04 -3.69
CA ASP A 158 0.00 -21.63 -2.54
C ASP A 158 0.63 -22.98 -2.95
N ASN A 159 1.96 -23.05 -2.90
CA ASN A 159 2.73 -24.23 -3.30
C ASN A 159 2.49 -25.43 -2.37
N THR A 160 1.75 -25.28 -1.27
CA THR A 160 1.31 -26.39 -0.41
C THR A 160 0.31 -27.34 -1.10
N SER A 161 -0.26 -26.97 -2.24
CA SER A 161 -1.18 -27.81 -3.04
C SER A 161 -0.50 -28.83 -3.97
N LYS A 162 0.82 -28.79 -4.14
CA LYS A 162 1.57 -29.72 -5.02
C LYS A 162 2.03 -31.01 -4.33
N GLY A 163 1.44 -31.35 -3.19
CA GLY A 163 1.78 -32.52 -2.39
C GLY A 163 0.56 -33.28 -1.86
N LYS A 164 -0.36 -33.67 -2.73
CA LYS A 164 -1.33 -34.74 -2.50
C LYS A 164 -1.49 -35.59 -3.76
#